data_AF-A0A1K1M411-F1
#
_entry.id   AF-A0A1K1M411-F1
#
_cell.length_a   1.000
_cell.length_b   1.000
_cell.length_c   1.000
_cell.angle_alpha   90.00
_cell.angle_beta   90.00
_cell.angle_gamma   90.00
#
_symmetry.space_group_name_H-M   'P 1'
#
loop_
_entity.id
_entity.type
_entity.pdbx_description
1 polymer ?
#
loop_
_entity_poly.entity_id
_entity_poly.type
_entity_poly.pdbx_seq_one_letter_code
_entity_poly.pdbx_strand_id
1 'polypeptide(L)'
;MSYFFILLIAILSIIFLLEMRHSLRRSNMNSHLIEKYRDDLQNKELLEEIYAYCQHDYKLRRVIQKHNITYDDIEKIYQKLLLWGNFHKGRRFVPITSFLYVCTLNYLGQHKNDDAKELTMKCMNYLHI
;
A
#
# COMPACT_ATOMS: atom_id res chain seq x y z
N MET A 1 -31.24 -0.75 -28.81
CA MET A 1 -29.98 -1.53 -28.83
C MET A 1 -28.75 -0.64 -28.81
N SER A 2 -28.52 0.26 -29.78
CA SER A 2 -27.32 1.14 -29.79
C SER A 2 -27.18 2.02 -28.54
N TYR A 3 -28.25 2.67 -28.08
CA TYR A 3 -28.22 3.50 -26.86
C TYR A 3 -27.82 2.76 -25.58
N PHE A 4 -28.14 1.46 -25.47
CA PHE A 4 -27.74 0.64 -24.32
C PHE A 4 -26.22 0.40 -24.33
N PHE A 5 -25.64 0.07 -25.50
CA PHE A 5 -24.19 -0.10 -25.62
C PHE A 5 -23.44 1.20 -25.37
N ILE A 6 -23.96 2.34 -25.85
CA ILE A 6 -23.38 3.66 -25.59
C ILE A 6 -23.38 3.97 -24.08
N LEU A 7 -24.51 3.71 -23.40
CA LEU A 7 -24.60 3.88 -21.95
C LEU A 7 -23.61 2.97 -21.21
N LEU A 8 -23.51 1.70 -21.61
CA LEU A 8 -22.57 0.75 -21.01
C LEU A 8 -21.12 1.20 -21.17
N ILE A 9 -20.73 1.64 -22.37
CA ILE A 9 -19.38 2.16 -22.64
C ILE A 9 -19.11 3.41 -21.80
N ALA A 10 -20.08 4.31 -21.67
CA ALA A 10 -19.94 5.50 -20.83
C ALA A 10 -19.70 5.13 -19.35
N ILE A 11 -20.48 4.19 -18.81
CA ILE A 11 -20.33 3.70 -17.43
C ILE A 11 -18.95 3.06 -17.23
N LEU A 12 -18.53 2.17 -18.13
CA LEU A 12 -17.22 1.52 -18.04
C LEU A 12 -16.07 2.52 -18.12
N SER A 13 -16.20 3.54 -18.98
CA SER A 13 -15.20 4.61 -19.11
C SER A 13 -15.08 5.43 -17.83
N ILE A 14 -16.21 5.76 -17.19
CA ILE A 14 -16.21 6.46 -15.90
C ILE A 14 -15.55 5.61 -14.80
N ILE A 15 -15.89 4.32 -14.72
CA ILE A 15 -15.27 3.39 -13.75
C ILE A 15 -13.76 3.32 -13.97
N PHE A 16 -13.33 3.20 -15.23
CA PHE A 16 -11.92 3.17 -15.59
C PHE A 16 -11.19 4.45 -15.15
N LEU A 17 -11.77 5.63 -15.40
CA LEU A 17 -11.17 6.90 -14.99
C LEU A 17 -11.07 7.02 -13.46
N LEU A 18 -12.08 6.55 -12.72
CA LEU A 18 -12.05 6.53 -11.25
C LEU A 18 -10.94 5.62 -10.72
N GLU A 19 -10.81 4.41 -11.27
CA GLU A 19 -9.75 3.47 -10.90
C GLU A 19 -8.35 4.00 -11.27
N MET A 20 -8.22 4.65 -12.43
CA MET A 20 -6.97 5.28 -12.85
C MET A 20 -6.58 6.42 -11.91
N ARG A 21 -7.51 7.31 -11.56
CA ARG A 21 -7.29 8.41 -10.61
C ARG A 21 -6.86 7.88 -9.24
N HIS A 22 -7.51 6.81 -8.77
CA HIS A 22 -7.16 6.16 -7.52
C HIS A 22 -5.74 5.55 -7.57
N SER A 23 -5.41 4.85 -8.65
CA SER A 23 -4.07 4.28 -8.85
C SER A 23 -2.97 5.36 -8.89
N LEU A 24 -3.23 6.49 -9.56
CA LEU A 24 -2.31 7.63 -9.63
C LEU A 24 -2.13 8.28 -8.25
N ARG A 25 -3.22 8.51 -7.50
CA ARG A 25 -3.13 9.08 -6.14
C ARG A 25 -2.25 8.21 -5.22
N ARG A 26 -2.44 6.89 -5.26
CA ARG A 26 -1.61 5.93 -4.52
C ARG A 26 -0.15 5.99 -4.95
N SER A 27 0.12 6.01 -6.25
CA SER A 27 1.49 6.07 -6.79
C SER A 27 2.21 7.36 -6.39
N ASN A 28 1.49 8.49 -6.41
CA ASN A 28 2.00 9.78 -5.96
C ASN A 28 2.28 9.76 -4.47
N MET A 29 1.37 9.21 -3.65
CA MET A 29 1.59 9.09 -2.20
C MET A 29 2.81 8.23 -1.88
N ASN A 30 2.96 7.08 -2.55
CA ASN A 30 4.14 6.23 -2.38
C ASN A 30 5.44 6.98 -2.72
N SER A 31 5.46 7.70 -3.85
CA SER A 31 6.63 8.47 -4.26
C SER A 31 6.92 9.61 -3.27
N HIS A 32 5.88 10.29 -2.80
CA HIS A 32 5.98 11.38 -1.83
C HIS A 32 6.56 10.90 -0.49
N LEU A 33 6.05 9.80 0.07
CA LEU A 33 6.55 9.26 1.34
C LEU A 33 8.00 8.79 1.23
N ILE A 34 8.35 8.13 0.12
CA ILE A 34 9.72 7.68 -0.12
C ILE A 34 10.68 8.86 -0.25
N GLU A 35 10.29 9.92 -0.94
CA GLU A 35 11.11 11.11 -1.16
C GLU A 35 11.24 11.94 0.13
N LYS A 36 10.14 12.13 0.86
CA LYS A 36 10.10 12.91 2.10
C LYS A 36 10.91 12.27 3.23
N TYR A 37 10.86 10.95 3.36
CA TYR A 37 11.47 10.22 4.48
C TYR A 37 12.70 9.39 4.09
N ARG A 38 13.30 9.69 2.92
CA ARG A 38 14.45 8.94 2.39
C ARG A 38 15.62 8.87 3.36
N ASP A 39 15.94 10.01 3.97
CA ASP A 39 17.09 10.17 4.85
C ASP A 39 16.73 9.96 6.34
N ASP A 40 15.44 9.75 6.64
CA ASP A 40 14.92 9.56 8.00
C ASP A 40 13.81 8.49 8.04
N LEU A 41 14.24 7.23 7.86
CA LEU A 41 13.35 6.07 7.78
C LEU A 41 12.77 5.64 9.14
N GLN A 42 13.27 6.17 10.26
CA GLN A 42 12.75 5.87 11.60
C GLN A 42 11.81 6.96 12.12
N ASN A 43 11.48 7.94 11.28
CA ASN A 43 10.59 9.02 11.66
C ASN A 43 9.19 8.49 12.02
N LYS A 44 8.64 8.93 13.16
CA LYS A 44 7.28 8.57 13.58
C LYS A 44 6.22 9.17 12.67
N GLU A 45 6.47 10.35 12.10
CA GLU A 45 5.55 11.01 11.17
C GLU A 45 5.31 10.16 9.90
N LEU A 46 6.31 9.39 9.44
CA LEU A 46 6.15 8.46 8.33
C LEU A 46 5.08 7.40 8.62
N LEU A 47 5.14 6.80 9.82
CA LEU A 47 4.19 5.77 10.23
C LEU A 47 2.78 6.33 10.41
N GLU A 48 2.68 7.55 10.96
CA GLU A 48 1.42 8.27 11.07
C GLU A 48 0.81 8.56 9.70
N GLU A 49 1.59 9.03 8.74
CA GLU A 49 1.12 9.28 7.37
C GLU A 49 0.69 8.00 6.64
N ILE A 50 1.45 6.91 6.80
CA ILE A 50 1.09 5.60 6.25
C ILE A 50 -0.25 5.14 6.85
N TYR A 51 -0.39 5.20 8.17
CA TYR A 51 -1.60 4.78 8.85
C TYR A 51 -2.81 5.65 8.46
N ALA A 52 -2.64 6.97 8.44
CA ALA A 52 -3.67 7.92 8.02
C ALA A 52 -4.11 7.65 6.58
N TYR A 53 -3.17 7.38 5.66
CA TYR A 53 -3.50 7.03 4.29
C TYR A 53 -4.29 5.72 4.20
N CYS A 54 -3.85 4.68 4.92
CA CYS A 54 -4.56 3.39 4.97
C CYS A 54 -5.99 3.53 5.51
N GLN A 55 -6.22 4.45 6.45
CA GLN A 55 -7.56 4.73 6.98
C GLN A 55 -8.42 5.57 6.03
N HIS A 56 -7.81 6.50 5.28
CA HIS A 56 -8.53 7.34 4.33
C HIS A 56 -8.92 6.56 3.05
N ASP A 57 -8.06 5.66 2.59
CA ASP A 57 -8.31 4.88 1.37
C ASP A 57 -9.33 3.76 1.61
N TYR A 58 -10.44 3.76 0.86
CA TYR A 58 -11.53 2.81 1.12
C TYR A 58 -11.15 1.34 0.88
N LYS A 59 -10.18 1.03 -0.01
CA LYS A 59 -9.74 -0.35 -0.26
C LYS A 59 -8.81 -0.81 0.86
N LEU A 60 -7.86 0.04 1.27
CA LEU A 60 -6.95 -0.28 2.38
C LEU A 60 -7.67 -0.30 3.72
N ARG A 61 -8.61 0.63 3.97
CA ARG A 61 -9.42 0.67 5.19
C ARG A 61 -10.18 -0.62 5.42
N ARG A 62 -10.74 -1.22 4.36
CA ARG A 62 -11.40 -2.53 4.45
C ARG A 62 -10.44 -3.62 4.92
N VAL A 63 -9.17 -3.58 4.49
CA VAL A 63 -8.14 -4.54 4.92
C VAL A 63 -7.73 -4.29 6.38
N ILE A 64 -7.52 -3.03 6.76
CA ILE A 64 -7.23 -2.62 8.14
C ILE A 64 -8.31 -3.13 9.09
N GLN A 65 -9.58 -2.89 8.74
CA GLN A 65 -10.74 -3.34 9.54
C GLN A 65 -10.86 -4.87 9.56
N LYS A 66 -10.64 -5.55 8.43
CA LYS A 66 -10.74 -7.01 8.33
C LYS A 66 -9.75 -7.73 9.26
N HIS A 67 -8.54 -7.19 9.41
CA HIS A 67 -7.46 -7.80 10.20
C HIS A 67 -7.20 -7.11 11.53
N ASN A 68 -8.04 -6.14 11.93
CA ASN A 68 -7.88 -5.32 13.13
C ASN A 68 -6.47 -4.74 13.27
N ILE A 69 -5.92 -4.18 12.18
CA ILE A 69 -4.56 -3.63 12.15
C ILE A 69 -4.55 -2.31 12.93
N THR A 70 -3.80 -2.29 14.02
CA THR A 70 -3.56 -1.10 14.85
C THR A 70 -2.33 -0.33 14.37
N TYR A 71 -2.14 0.89 14.90
CA TYR A 71 -0.91 1.66 14.66
C TYR A 71 0.35 0.89 15.12
N ASP A 72 0.29 0.24 16.28
CA ASP A 72 1.39 -0.59 16.82
C ASP A 72 1.71 -1.79 15.93
N ASP A 73 0.69 -2.41 15.31
CA ASP A 73 0.92 -3.46 14.31
C ASP A 73 1.67 -2.91 13.09
N ILE A 74 1.32 -1.70 12.61
CA ILE A 74 2.02 -1.06 11.48
C ILE A 74 3.48 -0.78 11.84
N GLU A 75 3.74 -0.22 13.02
CA GLU A 75 5.10 0.04 13.49
C GLU A 75 5.93 -1.25 13.52
N LYS A 76 5.40 -2.32 14.13
CA LYS A 76 6.08 -3.62 14.20
C LYS A 76 6.34 -4.21 12.83
N ILE A 77 5.35 -4.21 11.94
CA ILE A 77 5.49 -4.72 10.58
C ILE A 77 6.49 -3.88 9.79
N TYR A 78 6.46 -2.56 9.93
CA TYR A 78 7.40 -1.66 9.27
C TYR A 78 8.83 -1.95 9.70
N GLN A 79 9.10 -2.11 11.00
CA GLN A 79 10.42 -2.48 11.50
C GLN A 79 10.89 -3.85 10.96
N LYS A 80 9.99 -4.85 10.91
CA LYS A 80 10.30 -6.15 10.29
C LYS A 80 10.68 -6.00 8.81
N LEU A 81 9.92 -5.21 8.06
CA LEU A 81 10.21 -4.95 6.64
C LEU A 81 11.49 -4.14 6.45
N LEU A 82 11.83 -3.23 7.36
CA LEU A 82 13.05 -2.45 7.29
C LEU A 82 14.31 -3.32 7.48
N LEU A 83 14.23 -4.36 8.32
CA LEU A 83 15.36 -5.26 8.58
C LEU A 83 15.85 -6.00 7.32
N TRP A 84 14.93 -6.51 6.50
CA TRP A 84 15.27 -7.33 5.32
C TRP A 84 14.96 -6.64 3.99
N GLY A 85 14.11 -5.62 4.01
CA GLY A 85 13.52 -4.97 2.83
C GLY A 85 14.03 -3.56 2.59
N ASN A 86 15.09 -3.13 3.27
CA ASN A 86 15.71 -1.82 3.06
C ASN A 86 16.46 -1.75 1.72
N PHE A 87 15.73 -1.84 0.62
CA PHE A 87 16.23 -1.69 -0.74
C PHE A 87 15.21 -0.94 -1.59
N HIS A 88 15.72 -0.27 -2.62
CA HIS A 88 14.92 0.45 -3.60
C HIS A 88 14.99 -0.21 -4.96
N LYS A 89 13.87 -0.27 -5.68
CA LYS A 89 13.82 -0.54 -7.12
C LYS A 89 13.03 0.55 -7.82
N GLY A 90 13.74 1.50 -8.42
CA GLY A 90 13.14 2.71 -8.98
C GLY A 90 12.37 3.49 -7.91
N ARG A 91 11.07 3.67 -8.12
CA ARG A 91 10.17 4.38 -7.18
C ARG A 91 9.50 3.48 -6.14
N ARG A 92 9.94 2.23 -6.01
CA ARG A 92 9.37 1.28 -5.04
C ARG A 92 10.37 1.02 -3.91
N PHE A 93 9.86 1.04 -2.69
CA PHE A 93 10.62 0.79 -1.47
C PHE A 93 9.76 -0.10 -0.58
N VAL A 94 10.20 -1.33 -0.31
CA VAL A 94 9.32 -2.36 0.29
C VAL A 94 8.68 -1.93 1.61
N PRO A 95 9.40 -1.33 2.57
CA PRO A 95 8.81 -0.95 3.86
C PRO A 95 7.65 0.05 3.73
N ILE A 96 7.67 0.93 2.74
CA ILE A 96 6.58 1.91 2.52
C ILE A 96 5.54 1.35 1.54
N THR A 97 5.99 0.87 0.38
CA THR A 97 5.13 0.44 -0.71
C THR A 97 4.23 -0.72 -0.30
N SER A 98 4.68 -1.62 0.59
CA SER A 98 3.87 -2.77 1.04
C SER A 98 2.58 -2.39 1.74
N PHE A 99 2.50 -1.24 2.41
CA PHE A 99 1.28 -0.78 3.09
C PHE A 99 0.27 -0.15 2.14
N LEU A 100 0.73 0.37 0.99
CA LEU A 100 -0.11 1.15 0.07
C LEU A 100 -0.86 0.28 -0.95
N TYR A 101 -0.59 -1.03 -1.00
CA TYR A 101 -1.22 -1.98 -1.93
C TYR A 101 -2.06 -3.00 -1.17
N VAL A 102 -3.27 -3.26 -1.67
CA VAL A 102 -4.25 -4.14 -1.03
C VAL A 102 -3.72 -5.56 -0.83
N CYS A 103 -3.04 -6.14 -1.83
CA CYS A 103 -2.57 -7.52 -1.76
C CYS A 103 -1.48 -7.69 -0.68
N THR A 104 -0.50 -6.78 -0.66
CA THR A 104 0.58 -6.81 0.32
C THR A 104 0.05 -6.46 1.71
N LEU A 105 -0.78 -5.42 1.86
CA LEU A 105 -1.38 -5.07 3.15
C LEU A 105 -2.25 -6.21 3.71
N ASN A 106 -3.01 -6.90 2.85
CA ASN A 106 -3.82 -8.03 3.27
C ASN A 106 -2.95 -9.21 3.72
N TYR A 107 -1.86 -9.47 3.00
CA TYR A 107 -0.88 -10.49 3.40
C TYR A 107 -0.23 -10.12 4.74
N LEU A 108 0.24 -8.88 4.90
CA LEU A 108 0.82 -8.38 6.14
C LEU A 108 -0.15 -8.50 7.34
N GLY A 109 -1.45 -8.21 7.13
CA GLY A 109 -2.47 -8.38 8.16
C GLY A 109 -2.68 -9.84 8.57
N GLN A 110 -2.70 -10.76 7.60
CA GLN A 110 -2.88 -12.20 7.84
C GLN A 110 -1.67 -12.82 8.55
N HIS A 111 -0.48 -12.33 8.25
CA HIS A 111 0.80 -12.94 8.63
C HIS A 111 1.60 -12.07 9.59
N LYS A 112 0.97 -11.13 10.31
CA LYS A 112 1.66 -10.11 11.13
C LYS A 112 2.66 -10.67 12.16
N ASN A 113 2.45 -11.90 12.61
CA ASN A 113 3.30 -12.59 13.58
C ASN A 113 4.44 -13.41 12.95
N ASP A 114 4.46 -13.55 11.62
CA ASP A 114 5.44 -14.35 10.90
C ASP A 114 6.83 -13.69 10.92
N ASP A 115 7.83 -14.46 10.49
CA ASP A 115 9.22 -14.02 10.46
C ASP A 115 9.42 -12.83 9.50
N ALA A 116 10.32 -11.92 9.89
CA ALA A 116 10.60 -10.70 9.15
C ALA A 116 11.10 -10.98 7.72
N LYS A 117 11.90 -12.03 7.52
CA LYS A 117 12.45 -12.38 6.21
C LYS A 117 11.35 -12.92 5.30
N GLU A 118 10.52 -13.84 5.78
CA GLU A 118 9.43 -14.42 5.00
C GLU A 118 8.42 -13.36 4.56
N LEU A 119 8.00 -12.51 5.51
CA LEU A 119 7.12 -11.38 5.25
C LEU A 119 7.67 -10.47 4.16
N THR A 120 8.94 -10.09 4.29
CA THR A 120 9.62 -9.21 3.35
C THR A 120 9.67 -9.85 1.97
N MET A 121 10.19 -11.08 1.86
CA MET A 121 10.34 -11.79 0.58
C MET A 121 9.01 -11.92 -0.18
N LYS A 122 7.91 -12.22 0.52
CA LYS A 122 6.58 -12.25 -0.10
C LYS A 122 6.15 -10.88 -0.61
N CYS A 123 6.40 -9.81 0.14
CA CYS A 123 6.14 -8.45 -0.31
C CYS A 123 7.00 -8.07 -1.53
N MET A 124 8.27 -8.45 -1.59
CA MET A 124 9.12 -8.23 -2.77
C MET A 124 8.53 -8.88 -4.02
N ASN A 125 8.10 -10.13 -3.87
CA ASN A 125 7.50 -10.90 -4.97
C ASN A 125 6.22 -10.23 -5.49
N TYR A 126 5.34 -9.77 -4.60
CA TYR A 126 4.14 -9.02 -5.00
C TYR A 126 4.47 -7.68 -5.67
N LEU A 127 5.55 -7.02 -5.23
CA LEU A 127 5.98 -5.73 -5.74
C LEU A 127 6.91 -5.87 -6.96
N HIS A 128 7.21 -7.09 -7.41
CA HIS A 128 8.16 -7.41 -8.48
C HIS A 128 9.52 -6.72 -8.29
N ILE A 129 10.02 -6.73 -7.06
CA ILE A 129 11.34 -6.20 -6.73
C ILE A 129 12.35 -7.33 -6.67
#